data_AF-A0A3D0V7E4-F1
#
_entry.id   AF-A0A3D0V7E4-F1
#
_cell.length_a   1.000
_cell.length_b   1.000
_cell.length_c   1.000
_cell.angle_alpha   90.00
_cell.angle_beta   90.00
_cell.angle_gamma   90.00
#
_symmetry.space_group_name_H-M   'P 1'
#
loop_
_entity.id
_entity.type
_entity.pdbx_description
1 polymer ?
#
loop_
_entity_poly.entity_id
_entity_poly.type
_entity_poly.pdbx_seq_one_letter_code
_entity_poly.pdbx_strand_id
1 'polypeptide(L)'
;YLFRKVVSWGRSSNVFLTNGSRLYLDVGSHPEYATAECDDLAQLIAHDRAGELILDDLVDEAQARLAAEGFNGTVYLFKNNTDSAGNSYGSHENYLIPRRGEFSRLAEILIPFLVTRQLIAGAGKILKTPHGATYAFSQRADHIWEGVSSATTRSRPIINTRDEP
;
A
#
# COMPACT_ATOMS: atom_id res chain seq x y z
N TYR A 1 15.67 5.10 11.47
CA TYR A 1 16.12 6.41 10.95
C TYR A 1 15.02 7.16 10.22
N LEU A 2 14.39 6.56 9.20
CA LEU A 2 13.30 7.16 8.41
C LEU A 2 12.20 7.87 9.25
N PHE A 3 11.60 7.15 10.21
CA PHE A 3 10.49 7.69 11.01
C PHE A 3 10.90 8.54 12.22
N ARG A 4 12.20 8.75 12.48
CA ARG A 4 12.64 9.53 13.65
C ARG A 4 12.15 10.98 13.57
N LYS A 5 12.06 11.54 12.35
CA LYS A 5 11.47 12.85 12.09
C LYS A 5 9.96 12.85 12.30
N VAL A 6 9.26 11.84 11.79
CA VAL A 6 7.80 11.69 11.95
C VAL A 6 7.41 11.62 13.43
N VAL A 7 8.16 10.83 14.22
CA VAL A 7 7.98 10.77 15.67
C VAL A 7 8.28 12.11 16.33
N SER A 8 9.27 12.87 15.86
CA SER A 8 9.55 14.22 16.38
C SER A 8 8.46 15.24 16.06
N TRP A 9 7.74 15.07 14.93
CA TRP A 9 6.65 15.94 14.51
C TRP A 9 5.37 15.70 15.32
N GLY A 10 4.97 14.45 15.50
CA GLY A 10 3.67 14.10 16.09
C GLY A 10 3.71 13.36 17.42
N ARG A 11 4.90 13.09 18.00
CA ARG A 11 5.11 12.22 19.17
C ARG A 11 4.53 10.80 19.03
N SER A 12 4.20 10.41 17.81
CA SER A 12 3.54 9.17 17.43
C SER A 12 4.13 8.68 16.12
N SER A 13 4.13 7.36 15.90
CA SER A 13 4.44 6.74 14.61
C SER A 13 3.28 6.85 13.61
N ASN A 14 2.29 7.71 13.90
CA ASN A 14 1.11 7.96 13.10
C ASN A 14 0.81 9.46 13.16
N VAL A 15 0.91 10.14 12.02
CA VAL A 15 0.76 11.59 11.90
C VAL A 15 -0.12 11.96 10.72
N PHE A 16 -0.81 13.10 10.84
CA PHE A 16 -1.47 13.77 9.72
C PHE A 16 -0.55 14.86 9.17
N LEU A 17 -0.44 14.95 7.86
CA LEU A 17 0.38 15.90 7.13
C LEU A 17 -0.42 17.14 6.74
N THR A 18 0.27 18.21 6.37
CA THR A 18 -0.37 19.48 5.98
C THR A 18 -1.19 19.39 4.69
N ASN A 19 -0.94 18.39 3.85
CA ASN A 19 -1.74 18.10 2.66
C ASN A 19 -2.98 17.21 2.96
N GLY A 20 -3.32 17.00 4.24
CA GLY A 20 -4.46 16.18 4.68
C GLY A 20 -4.20 14.67 4.66
N SER A 21 -3.06 14.22 4.13
CA SER A 21 -2.72 12.79 4.08
C SER A 21 -2.23 12.28 5.42
N ARG A 22 -2.25 10.96 5.62
CA ARG A 22 -1.79 10.31 6.85
C ARG A 22 -0.52 9.50 6.56
N LEU A 23 0.49 9.65 7.40
CA LEU A 23 1.75 8.91 7.32
C LEU A 23 1.98 8.15 8.63
N TYR A 24 2.16 6.83 8.54
CA TYR A 24 2.30 6.00 9.72
C TYR A 24 3.20 4.77 9.51
N LEU A 25 3.64 4.14 10.60
CA LEU A 25 4.27 2.82 10.56
C LEU A 25 3.18 1.75 10.72
N ASP A 26 2.99 0.95 9.69
CA ASP A 26 2.08 -0.19 9.75
C ASP A 26 2.72 -1.42 10.43
N VAL A 27 1.90 -2.42 10.72
CA VAL A 27 2.32 -3.73 11.22
C VAL A 27 3.40 -4.31 10.30
N GLY A 28 4.55 -4.68 10.88
CA GLY A 28 5.74 -5.09 10.13
C GLY A 28 6.77 -3.97 9.91
N SER A 29 6.54 -2.78 10.46
CA SER A 29 7.45 -1.62 10.40
C SER A 29 7.63 -1.02 9.01
N HIS A 30 6.64 -1.18 8.12
CA HIS A 30 6.63 -0.54 6.82
C HIS A 30 6.10 0.90 6.92
N PRO A 31 6.72 1.87 6.25
CA PRO A 31 6.17 3.20 6.14
C PRO A 31 4.93 3.16 5.21
N GLU A 32 3.78 3.59 5.72
CA GLU A 32 2.54 3.65 4.97
C GLU A 32 2.04 5.09 4.84
N TYR A 33 1.76 5.48 3.60
CA TYR A 33 1.15 6.75 3.24
C TYR A 33 -0.29 6.48 2.76
N ALA A 34 -1.26 7.08 3.42
CA ALA A 34 -2.65 7.12 3.00
C ALA A 34 -2.98 8.53 2.49
N THR A 35 -3.49 8.61 1.26
CA THR A 35 -3.91 9.87 0.64
C THR A 35 -4.96 10.59 1.49
N ALA A 36 -5.04 11.91 1.35
CA ALA A 36 -6.25 12.62 1.75
C ALA A 36 -7.46 12.10 0.94
N GLU A 37 -8.67 12.34 1.43
CA GLU A 37 -9.88 12.08 0.68
C GLU A 37 -9.88 12.90 -0.62
N CYS A 38 -10.21 12.25 -1.74
CA CYS A 38 -10.27 12.88 -3.06
C CYS A 38 -11.63 12.61 -3.69
N ASP A 39 -12.19 13.61 -4.37
CA ASP A 39 -13.46 13.48 -5.11
C ASP A 39 -13.28 13.46 -6.64
N ASP A 40 -12.04 13.62 -7.10
CA ASP A 40 -11.64 13.52 -8.51
C ASP A 40 -10.44 12.58 -8.71
N LEU A 41 -10.37 11.93 -9.88
CA LEU A 41 -9.32 10.98 -10.22
C LEU A 41 -7.95 11.64 -10.38
N ALA A 42 -7.87 12.80 -11.04
CA ALA A 42 -6.59 13.50 -11.21
C ALA A 42 -6.05 13.98 -9.86
N GLN A 43 -6.95 14.39 -8.95
CA GLN A 43 -6.60 14.72 -7.57
C GLN A 43 -6.05 13.50 -6.82
N LEU A 44 -6.71 12.34 -6.90
CA LEU A 44 -6.23 11.10 -6.28
C LEU A 44 -4.82 10.72 -6.76
N ILE A 45 -4.59 10.77 -8.08
CA ILE A 45 -3.28 10.48 -8.68
C ILE A 45 -2.23 11.47 -8.17
N ALA A 46 -2.57 12.76 -8.07
CA ALA A 46 -1.67 13.78 -7.55
C ALA A 46 -1.31 13.52 -6.07
N HIS A 47 -2.28 13.12 -5.24
CA HIS A 47 -2.03 12.79 -3.83
C HIS A 47 -1.18 11.52 -3.66
N ASP A 48 -1.41 10.48 -4.47
CA ASP A 48 -0.59 9.27 -4.46
C ASP A 48 0.86 9.57 -4.88
N ARG A 49 1.05 10.38 -5.93
CA ARG A 49 2.39 10.82 -6.37
C ARG A 49 3.06 11.73 -5.34
N ALA A 50 2.31 12.59 -4.66
CA ALA A 50 2.85 13.40 -3.57
C ALA A 50 3.38 12.52 -2.43
N GLY A 51 2.72 11.40 -2.13
CA GLY A 51 3.20 10.43 -1.16
C GLY A 51 4.56 9.84 -1.48
N GLU A 52 4.81 9.52 -2.76
CA GLU A 52 6.12 9.06 -3.22
C GLU A 52 7.21 10.11 -2.99
N LEU A 53 6.95 11.37 -3.35
CA LEU A 53 7.91 12.46 -3.16
C LEU A 53 8.20 12.72 -1.67
N ILE A 54 7.18 12.70 -0.82
CA ILE A 54 7.33 12.88 0.63
C ILE A 54 8.18 11.74 1.22
N LEU A 55 7.97 10.50 0.78
CA LEU A 55 8.73 9.35 1.25
C LEU A 55 10.18 9.38 0.74
N ASP A 56 10.41 9.85 -0.49
CA ASP A 56 11.75 10.04 -1.06
C ASP A 56 12.56 11.08 -0.28
N ASP A 57 11.95 12.23 0.06
CA ASP A 57 12.56 13.24 0.93
C ASP A 57 12.97 12.66 2.30
N LEU A 58 12.14 11.77 2.86
CA LEU A 58 12.47 11.09 4.12
C LEU A 58 13.65 10.13 3.96
N VAL A 59 13.75 9.45 2.82
CA VAL A 59 14.88 8.55 2.49
C VAL A 59 16.17 9.36 2.41
N ASP A 60 16.18 10.48 1.70
CA ASP A 60 17.34 11.37 1.58
C ASP A 60 17.80 11.90 2.94
N GLU A 61 16.87 12.32 3.79
CA GLU A 61 17.20 12.75 5.15
C GLU A 61 17.75 11.61 6.03
N ALA A 62 17.17 10.41 5.91
CA ALA A 62 17.67 9.25 6.64
C ALA A 62 19.09 8.87 6.17
N GLN A 63 19.33 8.93 4.87
CA GLN A 63 20.62 8.67 4.23
C GLN A 63 21.69 9.65 4.71
N ALA A 64 21.38 10.96 4.70
CA ALA A 64 22.30 12.00 5.16
C ALA A 64 22.68 11.83 6.64
N ARG A 65 21.71 11.47 7.49
CA ARG A 65 21.96 11.22 8.93
C ARG A 65 22.81 9.98 9.17
N LEU A 66 22.52 8.89 8.47
CA LEU A 66 23.32 7.67 8.54
C LEU A 66 24.78 7.95 8.15
N ALA A 67 24.99 8.71 7.07
CA ALA A 67 26.32 9.11 6.64
C ALA A 67 27.03 9.99 7.69
N ALA A 68 26.33 10.94 8.30
CA ALA A 68 26.88 11.80 9.36
C ALA A 68 27.28 11.01 10.63
N GLU A 69 26.62 9.89 10.91
CA GLU A 69 26.97 8.97 12.00
C GLU A 69 28.06 7.95 11.60
N GLY A 70 28.59 8.03 10.38
CA GLY A 70 29.68 7.18 9.89
C GLY A 70 29.23 5.84 9.28
N PHE A 71 27.93 5.66 9.01
CA PHE A 71 27.43 4.45 8.35
C PHE A 71 27.51 4.57 6.82
N ASN A 72 28.14 3.59 6.18
CA ASN A 72 28.34 3.52 4.73
C ASN A 72 27.30 2.59 4.04
N GLY A 73 26.01 2.87 4.24
CA GLY A 73 24.91 2.11 3.62
C GLY A 73 24.08 2.97 2.65
N THR A 74 23.21 2.33 1.87
CA THR A 74 22.22 3.03 1.03
C THR A 74 20.82 2.60 1.44
N VAL A 75 19.94 3.58 1.68
CA VAL A 75 18.54 3.35 1.99
C VAL A 75 17.77 3.21 0.68
N TYR A 76 17.00 2.13 0.56
CA TYR A 76 16.09 1.91 -0.56
C TYR A 76 14.65 1.81 -0.06
N LEU A 77 13.73 2.42 -0.80
CA LEU A 77 12.30 2.28 -0.60
C LEU A 77 11.66 1.82 -1.91
N PHE A 78 10.83 0.79 -1.83
CA PHE A 78 10.18 0.20 -3.00
C PHE A 78 8.67 0.36 -2.89
N LYS A 79 8.06 0.99 -3.90
CA LYS A 79 6.61 0.97 -4.09
C LYS A 79 6.24 -0.26 -4.93
N ASN A 80 6.23 -1.42 -4.27
CA ASN A 80 5.83 -2.69 -4.84
C ASN A 80 5.01 -3.50 -3.82
N ASN A 81 4.73 -4.77 -4.10
CA ASN A 81 3.89 -5.59 -3.24
C ASN A 81 4.54 -6.87 -2.70
N THR A 82 5.78 -7.18 -3.09
CA THR A 82 6.49 -8.36 -2.61
C THR A 82 8.00 -8.13 -2.56
N ASP A 83 8.68 -8.76 -1.61
CA ASP A 83 10.14 -8.82 -1.56
C ASP A 83 10.69 -10.20 -1.95
N SER A 84 12.01 -10.33 -1.95
CA SER A 84 12.70 -11.59 -2.24
C SER A 84 12.59 -12.63 -1.12
N ALA A 85 12.20 -12.21 0.09
CA ALA A 85 11.96 -13.08 1.24
C ALA A 85 10.54 -13.67 1.24
N GLY A 86 9.68 -13.25 0.31
CA GLY A 86 8.30 -13.72 0.19
C GLY A 86 7.29 -12.94 1.04
N ASN A 87 7.71 -11.84 1.66
CA ASN A 87 6.78 -10.92 2.31
C ASN A 87 5.88 -10.26 1.26
N SER A 88 4.68 -9.85 1.67
CA SER A 88 3.77 -9.09 0.81
C SER A 88 3.21 -7.87 1.51
N TYR A 89 3.13 -6.78 0.76
CA TYR A 89 2.68 -5.45 1.20
C TYR A 89 1.49 -5.01 0.34
N GLY A 90 0.57 -4.24 0.94
CA GLY A 90 -0.67 -3.81 0.31
C GLY A 90 -0.55 -2.48 -0.42
N SER A 91 -1.32 -2.33 -1.49
CA SER A 91 -1.78 -1.03 -1.99
C SER A 91 -3.30 -1.13 -1.97
N HIS A 92 -3.95 -0.36 -1.09
CA HIS A 92 -5.37 -0.49 -0.80
C HIS A 92 -6.14 0.68 -1.41
N GLU A 93 -7.30 0.37 -1.99
CA GLU A 93 -8.21 1.36 -2.59
C GLU A 93 -9.45 1.48 -1.70
N ASN A 94 -9.84 2.71 -1.35
CA ASN A 94 -11.01 2.99 -0.54
C ASN A 94 -12.03 3.77 -1.39
N TYR A 95 -13.27 3.29 -1.41
CA TYR A 95 -14.36 3.88 -2.18
C TYR A 95 -15.53 4.20 -1.27
N LEU A 96 -15.93 5.47 -1.22
CA LEU A 96 -17.18 5.86 -0.58
C LEU A 96 -18.35 5.34 -1.41
N ILE A 97 -19.19 4.51 -0.80
CA ILE A 97 -20.41 3.98 -1.43
C ILE A 97 -21.65 4.39 -0.62
N PRO A 98 -22.80 4.62 -1.28
CA PRO A 98 -24.06 4.80 -0.57
C PRO A 98 -24.38 3.56 0.28
N ARG A 99 -24.79 3.77 1.53
CA ARG A 99 -25.27 2.69 2.40
C ARG A 99 -26.55 2.02 1.88
N ARG A 100 -27.30 2.70 1.02
CA ARG A 100 -28.55 2.19 0.43
C ARG A 100 -28.24 1.21 -0.70
N GLY A 101 -28.44 -0.07 -0.47
CA GLY A 101 -28.26 -1.14 -1.46
C GLY A 101 -27.97 -2.49 -0.79
N GLU A 102 -28.01 -3.57 -1.58
CA GLU A 102 -27.56 -4.89 -1.13
C GLU A 102 -26.05 -5.02 -1.38
N PHE A 103 -25.23 -4.85 -0.35
CA PHE A 103 -23.78 -4.97 -0.45
C PHE A 103 -23.35 -6.30 -1.11
N SER A 104 -24.04 -7.40 -0.79
CA SER A 104 -23.79 -8.72 -1.39
C SER A 104 -23.88 -8.68 -2.91
N ARG A 105 -24.89 -7.98 -3.47
CA ARG A 105 -25.06 -7.82 -4.91
C ARG A 105 -23.94 -6.98 -5.53
N LEU A 106 -23.47 -5.94 -4.85
CA LEU A 106 -22.32 -5.16 -5.29
C LEU A 106 -21.06 -6.04 -5.36
N ALA A 107 -20.81 -6.84 -4.31
CA ALA A 107 -19.67 -7.74 -4.26
C ALA A 107 -19.71 -8.80 -5.38
N GLU A 108 -20.87 -9.41 -5.63
CA GLU A 108 -21.05 -10.39 -6.72
C GLU A 108 -20.71 -9.81 -8.10
N ILE A 109 -21.02 -8.53 -8.34
CA ILE A 109 -20.72 -7.85 -9.60
C ILE A 109 -19.25 -7.44 -9.67
N LEU A 110 -18.70 -6.91 -8.58
CA LEU A 110 -17.33 -6.37 -8.57
C LEU A 110 -16.26 -7.46 -8.54
N ILE A 111 -16.46 -8.57 -7.85
CA ILE A 111 -15.42 -9.61 -7.70
C ILE A 111 -14.90 -10.12 -9.04
N PRO A 112 -15.74 -10.50 -10.03
CA PRO A 112 -15.24 -10.93 -11.35
C PRO A 112 -14.38 -9.87 -12.04
N PHE A 113 -14.79 -8.60 -11.95
CA PHE A 113 -14.01 -7.49 -12.49
C PHE A 113 -12.68 -7.33 -11.74
N LEU A 114 -12.69 -7.30 -10.41
CA LEU A 114 -11.49 -7.12 -9.59
C LEU A 114 -10.48 -8.26 -9.77
N VAL A 115 -10.95 -9.51 -9.91
CA VAL A 115 -10.09 -10.68 -10.20
C VAL A 115 -9.40 -10.54 -11.55
N THR A 116 -10.10 -10.04 -12.58
CA THR A 116 -9.57 -9.93 -13.94
C THR A 116 -8.83 -8.62 -14.21
N ARG A 117 -9.03 -7.59 -13.39
CA ARG A 117 -8.39 -6.27 -13.51
C ARG A 117 -6.85 -6.33 -13.55
N GLN A 118 -6.25 -7.36 -12.96
CA GLN A 118 -4.80 -7.58 -13.03
C GLN A 118 -4.26 -7.71 -14.47
N LEU A 119 -5.08 -8.09 -15.44
CA LEU A 119 -4.69 -8.16 -16.85
C LEU A 119 -4.41 -6.79 -17.46
N ILE A 120 -5.04 -5.74 -16.93
CA ILE A 120 -4.92 -4.36 -17.44
C ILE A 120 -4.12 -3.43 -16.51
N ALA A 121 -4.07 -3.73 -15.21
CA ALA A 121 -3.45 -2.87 -14.19
C ALA A 121 -2.35 -3.58 -13.38
N GLY A 122 -1.98 -4.80 -13.74
CA GLY A 122 -0.94 -5.56 -13.04
C GLY A 122 0.46 -4.98 -13.20
N ALA A 123 1.18 -4.82 -12.09
CA ALA A 123 2.56 -4.29 -12.09
C ALA A 123 3.65 -5.30 -12.49
N GLY A 124 3.28 -6.57 -12.71
CA GLY A 124 4.21 -7.63 -13.13
C GLY A 124 5.13 -8.15 -12.02
N LYS A 125 5.49 -9.44 -12.09
CA LYS A 125 6.52 -10.08 -11.24
C LYS A 125 7.12 -11.29 -11.94
N ILE A 126 8.39 -11.56 -11.66
CA ILE A 126 9.02 -12.84 -12.01
C ILE A 126 8.83 -13.82 -10.86
N LEU A 127 8.13 -14.92 -11.14
CA LEU A 127 7.97 -16.05 -10.25
C LEU A 127 9.07 -17.07 -10.52
N LYS A 128 9.78 -17.49 -9.48
CA LYS A 128 10.71 -18.61 -9.57
C LYS A 128 9.94 -19.90 -9.31
N THR A 129 9.86 -20.76 -10.31
CA THR A 129 9.23 -22.08 -10.21
C THR A 129 10.29 -23.18 -10.33
N PRO A 130 10.00 -24.43 -9.93
CA PRO A 130 10.90 -25.57 -10.17
C PRO A 130 11.27 -25.77 -11.65
N HIS A 131 10.45 -25.28 -12.58
CA HIS A 131 10.65 -25.41 -14.02
C HIS A 131 11.32 -24.18 -14.66
N GLY A 132 11.72 -23.19 -13.85
CA GLY A 132 12.32 -21.94 -14.32
C GLY A 132 11.54 -20.70 -13.91
N ALA A 133 11.98 -19.56 -14.41
CA ALA A 133 11.36 -18.27 -14.15
C ALA A 133 10.17 -18.02 -15.09
N THR A 134 9.03 -17.62 -14.54
CA THR A 134 7.80 -17.30 -15.28
C THR A 134 7.34 -15.89 -14.95
N TYR A 135 6.82 -15.17 -15.94
CA TYR A 135 6.21 -13.85 -15.73
C TYR A 135 4.76 -14.00 -15.23
N ALA A 136 4.40 -13.24 -14.20
CA ALA A 136 3.04 -13.10 -13.68
C ALA A 136 2.59 -11.64 -13.78
N PHE A 137 1.33 -11.42 -14.12
CA PHE A 137 0.74 -10.08 -14.23
C PHE A 137 0.60 -9.39 -12.87
N SER A 138 0.25 -10.14 -11.82
CA SER A 138 0.01 -9.61 -10.48
C SER A 138 1.10 -9.99 -9.50
N GLN A 139 1.54 -9.03 -8.70
CA GLN A 139 2.41 -9.28 -7.55
C GLN A 139 1.63 -9.82 -6.33
N ARG A 140 0.31 -9.60 -6.29
CA ARG A 140 -0.56 -9.84 -5.13
C ARG A 140 -1.39 -11.11 -5.21
N ALA A 141 -1.60 -11.67 -6.41
CA ALA A 141 -2.57 -12.76 -6.62
C ALA A 141 -2.31 -13.99 -5.72
N ASP A 142 -1.06 -14.42 -5.58
CA ASP A 142 -0.67 -15.56 -4.72
C ASP A 142 -0.84 -15.29 -3.20
N HIS A 143 -1.20 -14.05 -2.84
CA HIS A 143 -1.32 -13.59 -1.47
C HIS A 143 -2.77 -13.24 -1.06
N ILE A 144 -3.75 -13.43 -1.96
CA ILE A 144 -5.18 -13.15 -1.75
C ILE A 144 -5.96 -14.47 -1.82
N TRP A 145 -6.82 -14.74 -0.84
CA TRP A 145 -7.42 -16.07 -0.64
C TRP A 145 -8.95 -16.08 -0.59
N GLU A 146 -9.57 -14.99 -0.15
CA GLU A 146 -11.03 -14.90 0.03
C GLU A 146 -11.66 -13.82 -0.85
N GLY A 147 -12.93 -13.98 -1.23
CA GLY A 147 -13.66 -12.95 -1.95
C GLY A 147 -14.03 -11.74 -1.06
N VAL A 148 -14.62 -12.01 0.11
CA VAL A 148 -15.09 -10.97 1.05
C VAL A 148 -14.79 -11.42 2.48
N SER A 149 -14.24 -10.53 3.30
CA SER A 149 -13.96 -10.78 4.73
C SER A 149 -13.80 -9.47 5.48
N SER A 150 -14.04 -9.43 6.79
CA SER A 150 -13.79 -8.25 7.63
C SER A 150 -12.37 -8.22 8.21
N ALA A 151 -11.63 -9.33 8.14
CA ALA A 151 -10.27 -9.44 8.66
C ALA A 151 -9.23 -8.99 7.61
N THR A 152 -8.19 -8.24 8.02
CA THR A 152 -7.15 -7.73 7.10
C THR A 152 -5.89 -8.60 7.04
N THR A 153 -5.63 -9.44 8.05
CA THR A 153 -4.33 -10.12 8.18
C THR A 153 -4.37 -11.64 8.04
N ARG A 154 -5.49 -12.32 8.35
CA ARG A 154 -5.60 -13.80 8.27
C ARG A 154 -6.32 -14.31 7.02
N SER A 155 -7.35 -13.62 6.56
CA SER A 155 -8.18 -14.03 5.41
C SER A 155 -7.86 -13.31 4.10
N ARG A 156 -7.23 -12.11 4.16
CA ARG A 156 -6.84 -11.27 3.02
C ARG A 156 -7.88 -11.30 1.87
N PRO A 157 -9.07 -10.71 2.09
CA PRO A 157 -10.14 -10.72 1.11
C PRO A 157 -9.89 -9.75 -0.06
N ILE A 158 -10.59 -9.97 -1.17
CA ILE A 158 -10.67 -9.00 -2.27
C ILE A 158 -11.40 -7.74 -1.82
N ILE A 159 -12.53 -7.87 -1.10
CA ILE A 159 -13.28 -6.75 -0.56
C ILE A 159 -13.33 -6.83 0.97
N ASN A 160 -12.87 -5.78 1.65
CA ASN A 160 -12.99 -5.64 3.10
C ASN A 160 -14.18 -4.74 3.45
N THR A 161 -15.00 -5.17 4.41
CA THR A 161 -16.22 -4.48 4.83
C THR A 161 -16.19 -3.95 6.25
N ARG A 162 -15.02 -3.62 6.80
CA ARG A 162 -14.96 -2.91 8.09
C ARG A 162 -15.86 -1.67 8.06
N ASP A 163 -16.79 -1.61 9.00
CA ASP A 163 -17.75 -0.52 9.15
C ASP A 163 -17.12 0.56 10.05
N GLU A 164 -16.16 1.30 9.49
CA GLU A 164 -15.54 2.50 10.08
C GLU A 164 -15.67 3.65 9.06
N PRO A 165 -16.89 4.19 8.82
CA PRO A 165 -17.13 5.23 7.81
C PRO A 165 -16.52 6.59 8.18
#